data_AF-A0A2P6TYF7-F1
#
_entry.id   AF-A0A2P6TYF7-F1
#
_cell.length_a   1.000
_cell.length_b   1.000
_cell.length_c   1.000
_cell.angle_alpha   90.00
_cell.angle_beta   90.00
_cell.angle_gamma   90.00
#
_symmetry.space_group_name_H-M   'P 1'
#
loop_
_entity.id
_entity.type
_entity.pdbx_description
1 polymer ?
#
loop_
_entity_poly.entity_id
_entity_poly.type
_entity_poly.pdbx_seq_one_letter_code
_entity_poly.pdbx_strand_id
1 'polypeptide(L)'
;MSARLGLLLLLAVAAAAPLTAAASRLSLAGLGVDVCETYSSEECREHPDKCTPCRAWDRVDVCFETAIAKRLPTKLFACDFPPVPPPEPTPEPQPDVDCQSYTTEDTCSAKQGCVWCLSAAVRSACYTEAEARRLPAAVFRCKFPSLSAEQKRGLAAPPEGAEPSATDLAAEFPALSLSERPHMHDERSAKFWRTQAKNALEEVERLQEVIERLEEENERLRTGGARAADDSRVGQAQLAGTSALTEEQAVKCPACGTQLVFTINLIPDAAAASGAAAAPGVVCPNTSCKRPLDLRLKLA
;
A
#
# COMPACT_ATOMS: atom_id res chain seq x y z
N MET A 1 -15.52 -69.93 -22.18
CA MET A 1 -15.82 -69.01 -23.30
C MET A 1 -15.66 -67.57 -22.78
N SER A 2 -14.50 -67.05 -22.39
CA SER A 2 -13.13 -67.06 -22.96
C SER A 2 -12.95 -66.25 -24.25
N ALA A 3 -13.68 -65.14 -24.44
CA ALA A 3 -13.47 -64.25 -25.61
C ALA A 3 -13.94 -62.79 -25.43
N ARG A 4 -13.88 -62.19 -24.23
CA ARG A 4 -14.22 -60.75 -24.04
C ARG A 4 -13.25 -59.95 -23.17
N LEU A 5 -12.10 -60.51 -22.81
CA LEU A 5 -11.09 -59.83 -21.98
C LEU A 5 -9.95 -59.17 -22.79
N GLY A 6 -9.95 -59.28 -24.13
CA GLY A 6 -8.78 -58.92 -24.96
C GLY A 6 -8.83 -57.57 -25.67
N LEU A 7 -9.95 -56.83 -25.68
CA LEU A 7 -10.12 -55.66 -26.55
C LEU A 7 -10.40 -54.32 -25.84
N LEU A 8 -10.31 -54.28 -24.50
CA LEU A 8 -10.38 -53.03 -23.74
C LEU A 8 -9.05 -52.68 -23.05
N LEU A 9 -7.97 -53.38 -23.39
CA LEU A 9 -6.61 -53.09 -22.93
C LEU A 9 -5.79 -52.25 -23.94
N LEU A 10 -6.38 -51.83 -25.06
CA LEU A 10 -5.66 -51.18 -26.18
C LEU A 10 -5.97 -49.68 -26.37
N LEU A 11 -6.71 -49.05 -25.45
CA LEU A 11 -7.00 -47.60 -25.47
C LEU A 11 -6.39 -46.86 -24.28
N ALA A 12 -5.19 -47.26 -23.84
CA ALA A 12 -4.47 -46.63 -22.72
C ALA A 12 -3.03 -46.24 -23.07
N VAL A 13 -2.76 -45.85 -24.33
CA VAL A 13 -1.45 -45.33 -24.74
C VAL A 13 -1.63 -44.12 -25.65
N ALA A 14 -2.05 -42.99 -25.07
CA ALA A 14 -1.84 -41.66 -25.67
C ALA A 14 -2.15 -40.59 -24.62
N ALA A 15 -1.11 -40.18 -23.87
CA ALA A 15 -0.92 -38.86 -23.23
C ALA A 15 -0.11 -39.01 -21.92
N ALA A 16 1.09 -39.58 -22.01
CA ALA A 16 2.12 -39.32 -21.01
C ALA A 16 2.75 -37.95 -21.36
N ALA A 17 2.02 -36.86 -21.09
CA ALA A 17 2.64 -35.55 -21.00
C ALA A 17 3.30 -35.44 -19.61
N PRO A 18 4.55 -34.98 -19.51
CA PRO A 18 5.20 -34.77 -18.23
C PRO A 18 4.46 -33.64 -17.50
N LEU A 19 3.71 -34.00 -16.45
CA LEU A 19 3.19 -33.05 -15.46
C LEU A 19 4.37 -32.54 -14.63
N THR A 20 5.08 -31.57 -15.20
CA THR A 20 6.07 -30.75 -14.51
C THR A 20 5.37 -29.92 -13.42
N ALA A 21 5.67 -30.24 -12.16
CA ALA A 21 5.94 -29.29 -11.07
C ALA A 21 5.06 -28.02 -10.89
N ALA A 22 3.76 -28.04 -11.22
CA ALA A 22 2.89 -26.87 -11.07
C ALA A 22 2.06 -26.83 -9.75
N ALA A 23 2.29 -27.75 -8.81
CA ALA A 23 1.33 -28.03 -7.73
C ALA A 23 1.63 -27.39 -6.36
N SER A 24 2.34 -26.26 -6.27
CA SER A 24 2.54 -25.60 -4.96
C SER A 24 2.32 -24.09 -4.94
N ARG A 25 1.71 -23.51 -5.98
CA ARG A 25 1.28 -22.12 -5.97
C ARG A 25 -0.17 -22.04 -5.52
N LEU A 26 -0.39 -22.10 -4.20
CA LEU A 26 -1.63 -21.55 -3.64
C LEU A 26 -1.62 -20.06 -4.01
N SER A 27 -2.45 -19.73 -5.00
CA SER A 27 -2.56 -18.39 -5.54
C SER A 27 -3.18 -17.50 -4.47
N LEU A 28 -2.35 -16.67 -3.83
CA LEU A 28 -2.76 -15.48 -3.08
C LEU A 28 -3.39 -14.40 -3.99
N ALA A 29 -3.74 -14.74 -5.24
CA ALA A 29 -4.35 -13.85 -6.23
C ALA A 29 -5.70 -13.25 -5.79
N GLY A 30 -6.33 -13.77 -4.74
CA GLY A 30 -7.58 -13.20 -4.20
C GLY A 30 -7.41 -11.85 -3.50
N LEU A 31 -6.19 -11.48 -3.07
CA LEU A 31 -5.95 -10.22 -2.34
C LEU A 31 -5.40 -9.10 -3.25
N GLY A 32 -5.16 -9.35 -4.53
CA GLY A 32 -4.71 -8.33 -5.49
C GLY A 32 -3.33 -7.71 -5.19
N VAL A 33 -2.58 -8.25 -4.24
CA VAL A 33 -1.20 -7.83 -3.94
C VAL A 33 -0.25 -8.80 -4.62
N ASP A 34 0.21 -8.46 -5.82
CA ASP A 34 1.21 -9.24 -6.55
C ASP A 34 2.58 -9.00 -5.93
N VAL A 35 3.06 -9.96 -5.13
CA VAL A 35 4.39 -9.91 -4.53
C VAL A 35 5.41 -10.44 -5.54
N CYS A 36 5.97 -9.55 -6.37
CA CYS A 36 6.91 -9.90 -7.45
C CYS A 36 8.10 -10.75 -6.97
N GLU A 37 8.53 -10.61 -5.71
CA GLU A 37 9.67 -11.35 -5.12
C GLU A 37 9.45 -12.87 -5.05
N THR A 38 8.19 -13.31 -5.13
CA THR A 38 7.85 -14.75 -5.11
C THR A 38 7.86 -15.38 -6.49
N TYR A 39 7.92 -14.58 -7.55
CA TYR A 39 7.90 -15.10 -8.91
C TYR A 39 9.24 -15.67 -9.32
N SER A 40 9.17 -16.78 -10.05
CA SER A 40 10.33 -17.29 -10.77
C SER A 40 10.70 -16.31 -11.89
N SER A 41 11.94 -16.41 -12.39
CA SER A 41 12.41 -15.55 -13.50
C SER A 41 11.56 -15.65 -14.78
N GLU A 42 10.85 -16.77 -14.97
CA GLU A 42 9.96 -16.99 -16.12
C GLU A 42 8.62 -16.28 -15.93
N GLU A 43 7.97 -16.45 -14.78
CA GLU A 43 6.67 -15.81 -14.47
C GLU A 43 6.78 -14.31 -14.30
N CYS A 44 7.94 -13.83 -13.83
CA CYS A 44 8.23 -12.41 -13.79
C CYS A 44 8.05 -11.75 -15.18
N ARG A 45 8.32 -12.50 -16.26
CA ARG A 45 8.15 -12.02 -17.64
C ARG A 45 6.71 -12.09 -18.13
N GLU A 46 5.85 -12.86 -17.47
CA GLU A 46 4.41 -12.94 -17.80
C GLU A 46 3.64 -11.71 -17.30
N HIS A 47 4.21 -10.94 -16.36
CA HIS A 47 3.62 -9.73 -15.77
C HIS A 47 4.48 -8.47 -16.00
N PRO A 48 4.76 -8.08 -17.26
CA PRO A 48 5.66 -6.97 -17.58
C PRO A 48 5.14 -5.59 -17.15
N ASP A 49 3.84 -5.47 -16.91
CA ASP A 49 3.17 -4.26 -16.45
C ASP A 49 3.47 -3.94 -14.98
N LYS A 50 3.68 -4.97 -14.15
CA LYS A 50 3.85 -4.82 -12.69
C LYS A 50 5.25 -5.18 -12.22
N CYS A 51 5.84 -6.21 -12.81
CA CYS A 51 7.11 -6.77 -12.36
C CYS A 51 8.18 -6.62 -13.46
N THR A 52 9.43 -6.40 -13.03
CA THR A 52 10.61 -6.31 -13.89
C THR A 52 11.69 -7.25 -13.36
N PRO A 53 12.22 -8.16 -14.19
CA PRO A 53 13.36 -8.98 -13.80
C PRO A 53 14.64 -8.12 -13.78
N CYS A 54 15.39 -8.21 -12.68
CA CYS A 54 16.65 -7.51 -12.49
C CYS A 54 17.76 -8.49 -12.14
N ARG A 55 18.90 -8.38 -12.81
CA ARG A 55 20.08 -9.17 -12.52
C ARG A 55 20.93 -8.47 -11.47
N ALA A 56 21.15 -9.12 -10.34
CA ALA A 56 22.02 -8.65 -9.28
C ALA A 56 23.42 -9.27 -9.44
N TRP A 57 24.47 -8.44 -9.51
CA TRP A 57 25.88 -8.87 -9.51
C TRP A 57 26.20 -9.99 -10.52
N ASP A 58 25.54 -9.99 -11.68
CA ASP A 58 25.69 -10.96 -12.78
C ASP A 58 25.34 -12.43 -12.48
N ARG A 59 24.66 -12.74 -11.35
CA ARG A 59 24.47 -14.16 -10.95
C ARG A 59 23.04 -14.59 -10.67
N VAL A 60 22.17 -13.69 -10.24
CA VAL A 60 20.80 -14.05 -9.84
C VAL A 60 19.83 -13.04 -10.43
N ASP A 61 18.84 -13.55 -11.17
CA ASP A 61 17.70 -12.76 -11.64
C ASP A 61 16.68 -12.70 -10.50
N VAL A 62 16.45 -11.51 -9.97
CA VAL A 62 15.47 -11.21 -8.92
C VAL A 62 14.36 -10.37 -9.54
N CYS A 63 13.11 -10.69 -9.21
CA CYS A 63 11.96 -9.99 -9.75
C CYS A 63 11.51 -8.88 -8.79
N PHE A 64 11.47 -7.64 -9.27
CA PHE A 64 11.03 -6.48 -8.48
C PHE A 64 9.83 -5.82 -9.11
N GLU A 65 9.05 -5.07 -8.32
CA GLU A 65 8.03 -4.19 -8.86
C GLU A 65 8.67 -3.11 -9.75
N THR A 66 8.06 -2.83 -10.90
CA THR A 66 8.63 -1.92 -11.93
C THR A 66 8.95 -0.53 -11.36
N ALA A 67 8.17 -0.04 -10.40
CA ALA A 67 8.41 1.23 -9.71
C ALA A 67 9.67 1.20 -8.83
N ILE A 68 9.94 0.08 -8.17
CA ILE A 68 11.13 -0.13 -7.32
C ILE A 68 12.35 -0.34 -8.21
N ALA A 69 12.23 -1.16 -9.25
CA ALA A 69 13.30 -1.46 -10.20
C ALA A 69 13.90 -0.17 -10.81
N LYS A 70 13.08 0.84 -11.12
CA LYS A 70 13.54 2.15 -11.61
C LYS A 70 14.35 2.97 -10.61
N ARG A 71 14.22 2.68 -9.31
CA ARG A 71 14.96 3.36 -8.23
C ARG A 71 16.20 2.60 -7.80
N LEU A 72 16.39 1.36 -8.26
CA LEU A 72 17.54 0.57 -7.90
C LEU A 72 18.83 1.17 -8.48
N PRO A 73 19.95 1.12 -7.71
CA PRO A 73 21.23 1.58 -8.21
C PRO A 73 21.69 0.72 -9.38
N THR A 74 21.76 1.32 -10.57
CA THR A 74 22.09 0.65 -11.84
C THR A 74 23.49 0.02 -11.88
N LYS A 75 24.38 0.38 -10.93
CA LYS A 75 25.69 -0.26 -10.75
C LYS A 75 25.61 -1.66 -10.16
N LEU A 76 24.54 -1.97 -9.44
CA LEU A 76 24.34 -3.26 -8.75
C LEU A 76 23.27 -4.12 -9.41
N PHE A 77 22.30 -3.47 -10.05
CA PHE A 77 21.15 -4.11 -10.68
C PHE A 77 21.04 -3.70 -12.14
N ALA A 78 21.07 -4.69 -13.03
CA ALA A 78 20.73 -4.53 -14.44
C ALA A 78 19.31 -5.07 -14.66
N CYS A 79 18.34 -4.17 -14.82
CA CYS A 79 16.94 -4.51 -15.01
C CYS A 79 16.54 -4.45 -16.49
N ASP A 80 15.89 -5.50 -16.98
CA ASP A 80 15.35 -5.56 -18.34
C ASP A 80 13.93 -4.99 -18.34
N PHE A 81 13.82 -3.67 -18.50
CA PHE A 81 12.52 -3.04 -18.65
C PHE A 81 11.92 -3.44 -20.01
N PRO A 82 10.66 -3.91 -20.05
CA PRO A 82 10.01 -4.18 -21.33
C PRO A 82 10.03 -2.89 -22.17
N PRO A 83 10.31 -2.99 -23.49
CA PRO A 83 10.22 -1.83 -24.35
C PRO A 83 8.84 -1.23 -24.18
N VAL A 84 8.79 0.07 -23.84
CA VAL A 84 7.53 0.78 -23.69
C VAL A 84 6.76 0.53 -24.99
N PRO A 85 5.55 -0.07 -24.94
CA PRO A 85 4.78 -0.28 -26.15
C PRO A 85 4.70 1.07 -26.87
N PRO A 86 4.76 1.07 -28.22
CA PRO A 86 4.58 2.31 -28.98
C PRO A 86 3.40 3.05 -28.38
N PRO A 87 3.53 4.35 -28.05
CA PRO A 87 2.46 5.07 -27.38
C PRO A 87 1.18 4.74 -28.13
N GLU A 88 0.22 4.11 -27.44
CA GLU A 88 -1.08 3.83 -28.02
C GLU A 88 -1.53 5.13 -28.70
N PRO A 89 -2.09 5.05 -29.93
CA PRO A 89 -2.41 6.21 -30.74
C PRO A 89 -3.13 7.19 -29.83
N THR A 90 -2.41 8.24 -29.47
CA THR A 90 -2.88 9.20 -28.48
C THR A 90 -4.15 9.73 -29.10
N PRO A 91 -5.33 9.53 -28.47
CA PRO A 91 -6.59 9.90 -29.09
C PRO A 91 -6.41 11.33 -29.59
N GLU A 92 -6.57 11.51 -30.90
CA GLU A 92 -6.28 12.77 -31.57
C GLU A 92 -6.88 13.90 -30.74
N PRO A 93 -6.12 14.99 -30.50
CA PRO A 93 -6.54 16.06 -29.61
C PRO A 93 -7.97 16.46 -29.98
N GLN A 94 -8.91 16.01 -29.13
CA GLN A 94 -10.31 16.34 -29.31
C GLN A 94 -10.39 17.86 -29.25
N PRO A 95 -11.20 18.50 -30.10
CA PRO A 95 -11.36 19.95 -30.06
C PRO A 95 -11.61 20.37 -28.61
N ASP A 96 -10.94 21.43 -28.15
CA ASP A 96 -11.06 21.92 -26.77
C ASP A 96 -12.51 22.36 -26.51
N VAL A 97 -13.37 21.41 -26.15
CA VAL A 97 -14.76 21.65 -25.79
C VAL A 97 -14.77 22.02 -24.31
N ASP A 98 -15.20 23.24 -24.01
CA ASP A 98 -15.36 23.70 -22.63
C ASP A 98 -16.59 23.04 -21.98
N CYS A 99 -16.39 21.81 -21.49
CA CYS A 99 -17.43 21.01 -20.85
C CYS A 99 -17.85 21.59 -19.49
N GLN A 100 -17.01 22.39 -18.82
CA GLN A 100 -17.28 22.89 -17.47
C GLN A 100 -18.42 23.92 -17.43
N SER A 101 -18.78 24.48 -18.58
CA SER A 101 -19.92 25.41 -18.74
C SER A 101 -21.29 24.73 -18.55
N TYR A 102 -21.37 23.40 -18.70
CA TYR A 102 -22.63 22.65 -18.59
C TYR A 102 -22.88 22.21 -17.14
N THR A 103 -23.89 22.81 -16.52
CA THR A 103 -24.27 22.55 -15.13
C THR A 103 -25.38 21.51 -14.97
N THR A 104 -25.92 20.98 -16.07
CA THR A 104 -26.99 19.97 -16.06
C THR A 104 -26.61 18.74 -16.87
N GLU A 105 -27.08 17.56 -16.45
CA GLU A 105 -26.78 16.28 -17.11
C GLU A 105 -27.24 16.27 -18.56
N ASP A 106 -28.43 16.82 -18.85
CA ASP A 106 -29.00 16.82 -20.19
C ASP A 106 -28.18 17.67 -21.16
N THR A 107 -27.67 18.82 -20.72
CA THR A 107 -26.85 19.71 -21.57
C THR A 107 -25.45 19.16 -21.78
N CYS A 108 -24.88 18.53 -20.75
CA CYS A 108 -23.59 17.85 -20.83
C CYS A 108 -23.63 16.65 -21.78
N SER A 109 -24.62 15.77 -21.61
CA SER A 109 -24.75 14.52 -22.38
C SER A 109 -25.08 14.76 -23.85
N ALA A 110 -25.63 15.92 -24.19
CA ALA A 110 -25.90 16.31 -25.57
C ALA A 110 -24.63 16.68 -26.36
N LYS A 111 -23.49 16.88 -25.70
CA LYS A 111 -22.23 17.30 -26.32
C LYS A 111 -21.26 16.14 -26.47
N GLN A 112 -20.77 15.94 -27.69
CA GLN A 112 -19.74 14.93 -27.96
C GLN A 112 -18.43 15.33 -27.27
N GLY A 113 -17.77 14.37 -26.62
CA GLY A 113 -16.51 14.59 -25.89
C GLY A 113 -16.69 15.03 -24.43
N CYS A 114 -17.91 15.35 -24.00
CA CYS A 114 -18.21 15.68 -22.60
C CYS A 114 -18.83 14.49 -21.87
N VAL A 115 -18.51 14.38 -20.58
CA VAL A 115 -18.93 13.29 -19.70
C VAL A 115 -19.50 13.88 -18.42
N TRP A 116 -20.73 13.52 -18.10
CA TRP A 116 -21.35 13.90 -16.83
C TRP A 116 -20.82 12.99 -15.71
N CYS A 117 -20.28 13.61 -14.65
CA CYS A 117 -19.75 12.91 -13.49
C CYS A 117 -20.53 13.28 -12.23
N LEU A 118 -21.15 12.27 -11.62
CA LEU A 118 -21.81 12.37 -10.31
C LEU A 118 -20.75 12.28 -9.21
N SER A 119 -20.82 13.13 -8.20
CA SER A 119 -19.97 13.03 -7.01
C SER A 119 -20.79 13.11 -5.74
N ALA A 120 -20.39 12.34 -4.72
CA ALA A 120 -20.99 12.39 -3.39
C ALA A 120 -20.42 13.53 -2.53
N ALA A 121 -19.17 13.93 -2.79
CA ALA A 121 -18.45 14.91 -1.97
C ALA A 121 -18.48 16.33 -2.56
N VAL A 122 -18.56 16.46 -3.88
CA VAL A 122 -18.65 17.75 -4.58
C VAL A 122 -19.88 17.79 -5.48
N ARG A 123 -20.23 18.97 -5.99
CA ARG A 123 -21.33 19.10 -6.95
C ARG A 123 -21.00 18.33 -8.23
N SER A 124 -21.97 17.57 -8.71
CA SER A 124 -21.91 16.92 -10.02
C SER A 124 -21.63 17.96 -11.11
N ALA A 125 -20.71 17.65 -12.01
CA ALA A 125 -20.26 18.55 -13.05
C ALA A 125 -19.90 17.78 -14.32
N CYS A 126 -19.83 18.52 -15.42
CA CYS A 126 -19.48 18.01 -16.73
C CYS A 126 -17.99 18.18 -16.98
N TYR A 127 -17.31 17.11 -17.39
CA TYR A 127 -15.86 17.08 -17.64
C TYR A 127 -15.58 16.59 -19.06
N THR A 128 -14.41 16.90 -19.59
CA THR A 128 -13.94 16.24 -20.82
C THR A 128 -13.66 14.76 -20.54
N GLU A 129 -13.72 13.89 -21.57
CA GLU A 129 -13.43 12.46 -21.38
C GLU A 129 -12.03 12.21 -20.77
N ALA A 130 -11.04 13.02 -21.16
CA ALA A 130 -9.68 12.93 -20.63
C ALA A 130 -9.59 13.32 -19.14
N GLU A 131 -10.31 14.36 -18.72
CA GLU A 131 -10.37 14.77 -17.32
C GLU A 131 -11.15 13.76 -16.47
N ALA A 132 -12.29 13.28 -16.97
CA ALA A 132 -13.12 12.30 -16.28
C ALA A 132 -12.37 11.00 -15.98
N ARG A 133 -11.45 10.57 -16.86
CA ARG A 133 -10.56 9.41 -16.64
C ARG A 133 -9.51 9.63 -15.55
N ARG A 134 -9.15 10.89 -15.24
CA ARG A 134 -8.20 11.24 -14.18
C ARG A 134 -8.88 11.38 -12.81
N LEU A 135 -10.22 11.44 -12.77
CA LEU A 135 -10.96 11.53 -11.52
C LEU A 135 -10.95 10.19 -10.77
N PRO A 136 -10.76 10.21 -9.44
CA PRO A 136 -10.83 8.98 -8.64
C PRO A 136 -12.22 8.34 -8.74
N ALA A 137 -12.29 7.11 -9.27
CA ALA A 137 -13.54 6.38 -9.44
C ALA A 137 -14.32 6.12 -8.14
N ALA A 138 -13.61 6.14 -7.00
CA ALA A 138 -14.23 6.04 -5.67
C ALA A 138 -15.15 7.24 -5.36
N VAL A 139 -14.79 8.45 -5.84
CA VAL A 139 -15.49 9.70 -5.51
C VAL A 139 -16.40 10.16 -6.65
N PHE A 140 -16.05 9.81 -7.88
CA PHE A 140 -16.74 10.25 -9.09
C PHE A 140 -17.28 9.06 -9.89
N ARG A 141 -18.58 9.09 -10.16
CA ARG A 141 -19.27 8.15 -11.05
C ARG A 141 -19.59 8.85 -12.37
N CYS A 142 -18.72 8.63 -13.36
CA CYS A 142 -18.81 9.24 -14.68
C CYS A 142 -19.52 8.34 -15.69
N LYS A 143 -20.41 8.91 -16.50
CA LYS A 143 -21.18 8.17 -17.52
C LYS A 143 -20.55 8.32 -18.90
N PHE A 144 -19.57 7.48 -19.21
CA PHE A 144 -18.88 7.52 -20.50
C PHE A 144 -19.77 6.96 -21.63
N PRO A 145 -20.08 7.75 -22.68
CA PRO A 145 -20.85 7.28 -23.83
C PRO A 145 -20.05 6.31 -24.72
N SER A 146 -18.72 6.39 -24.69
CA SER A 146 -17.78 5.62 -25.52
C SER A 146 -17.37 4.26 -24.94
N LEU A 147 -17.60 3.99 -23.64
CA LEU A 147 -17.17 2.74 -23.01
C LEU A 147 -18.22 1.63 -23.15
N SER A 148 -17.76 0.45 -23.58
CA SER A 148 -18.57 -0.78 -23.65
C SER A 148 -19.02 -1.24 -22.26
N ALA A 149 -20.07 -2.08 -22.20
CA ALA A 149 -20.65 -2.57 -20.94
C ALA A 149 -19.65 -3.32 -20.04
N GLU A 150 -18.58 -3.89 -20.60
CA GLU A 150 -17.50 -4.53 -19.83
C GLU A 150 -16.57 -3.52 -19.14
N GLN A 151 -16.16 -2.43 -19.79
CA GLN A 151 -15.32 -1.40 -19.15
C GLN A 151 -16.07 -0.63 -18.06
N LYS A 152 -17.41 -0.55 -18.16
CA LYS A 152 -18.27 0.02 -17.12
C LYS A 152 -18.25 -0.79 -15.82
N ARG A 153 -17.92 -2.10 -15.86
CA ARG A 153 -17.85 -2.97 -14.67
C ARG A 153 -16.55 -2.81 -13.89
N GLY A 154 -15.44 -2.50 -14.55
CA GLY A 154 -14.14 -2.30 -13.89
C GLY A 154 -14.00 -0.95 -13.17
N LEU A 155 -14.81 0.06 -13.54
CA LEU A 155 -14.81 1.40 -12.93
C LEU A 155 -15.94 1.63 -11.93
N ALA A 156 -16.91 0.73 -11.86
CA ALA A 156 -17.95 0.80 -10.84
C ALA A 156 -17.32 0.42 -9.50
N ALA A 157 -17.09 1.41 -8.64
CA ALA A 157 -16.81 1.15 -7.23
C ALA A 157 -17.90 0.21 -6.68
N PRO A 158 -17.52 -0.84 -5.92
CA PRO A 158 -18.50 -1.71 -5.27
C PRO A 158 -19.46 -0.83 -4.46
N PRO A 159 -20.77 -1.15 -4.44
CA PRO A 159 -21.74 -0.34 -3.72
C PRO A 159 -21.36 -0.24 -2.24
N GLU A 160 -20.83 0.91 -1.82
CA GLU A 160 -20.71 1.28 -0.40
C GLU A 160 -22.11 1.20 0.22
N GLY A 161 -22.35 0.13 1.00
CA GLY A 161 -23.64 -0.18 1.60
C GLY A 161 -24.09 -1.64 1.44
N ALA A 162 -23.41 -2.43 0.62
CA ALA A 162 -23.48 -3.89 0.73
C ALA A 162 -22.40 -4.35 1.72
N GLU A 163 -22.68 -4.24 3.02
CA GLU A 163 -22.02 -5.16 3.95
C GLU A 163 -22.34 -6.57 3.45
N PRO A 164 -21.35 -7.39 3.07
CA PRO A 164 -21.63 -8.79 2.78
C PRO A 164 -22.15 -9.39 4.08
N SER A 165 -23.47 -9.63 4.12
CA SER A 165 -24.06 -10.44 5.18
C SER A 165 -23.24 -11.74 5.23
N ALA A 166 -22.78 -12.13 6.42
CA ALA A 166 -21.95 -13.32 6.62
C ALA A 166 -22.58 -14.61 6.06
N THR A 167 -23.85 -14.58 5.67
CA THR A 167 -24.55 -15.66 4.97
C THR A 167 -24.26 -15.77 3.46
N ASP A 168 -23.76 -14.74 2.77
CA ASP A 168 -23.56 -14.79 1.31
C ASP A 168 -22.19 -15.35 0.89
N LEU A 169 -21.20 -15.38 1.79
CA LEU A 169 -19.91 -16.06 1.55
C LEU A 169 -20.03 -17.60 1.52
N ALA A 170 -21.19 -18.16 1.89
CA ALA A 170 -21.47 -19.59 1.81
C ALA A 170 -22.11 -20.02 0.47
N ALA A 171 -22.56 -19.07 -0.36
CA ALA A 171 -23.31 -19.38 -1.59
C ALA A 171 -22.44 -19.34 -2.87
N GLU A 172 -21.28 -18.70 -2.86
CA GLU A 172 -20.38 -18.59 -4.03
C GLU A 172 -19.22 -19.58 -4.07
N PHE A 173 -19.12 -20.48 -3.08
CA PHE A 173 -18.49 -21.77 -3.36
C PHE A 173 -19.61 -22.67 -3.88
N PRO A 174 -19.80 -22.83 -5.22
CA PRO A 174 -20.65 -23.89 -5.70
C PRO A 174 -20.15 -25.15 -5.01
N ALA A 175 -21.06 -25.87 -4.35
CA ALA A 175 -20.78 -27.16 -3.76
C ALA A 175 -20.20 -28.02 -4.88
N LEU A 176 -18.87 -28.03 -5.01
CA LEU A 176 -18.17 -28.88 -5.94
C LEU A 176 -18.67 -30.27 -5.60
N SER A 177 -19.24 -30.89 -6.63
CA SER A 177 -19.91 -32.16 -6.53
C SER A 177 -19.00 -33.09 -5.72
N LEU A 178 -19.57 -33.83 -4.75
CA LEU A 178 -18.80 -34.77 -3.94
C LEU A 178 -18.02 -35.80 -4.80
N SER A 179 -18.38 -35.91 -6.08
CA SER A 179 -17.74 -36.71 -7.14
C SER A 179 -16.44 -36.15 -7.72
N GLU A 180 -16.10 -34.88 -7.51
CA GLU A 180 -14.85 -34.28 -8.02
C GLU A 180 -13.78 -34.08 -6.94
N ARG A 181 -13.98 -34.69 -5.75
CA ARG A 181 -12.86 -34.87 -4.83
C ARG A 181 -11.78 -35.64 -5.57
N PRO A 182 -10.56 -35.08 -5.76
CA PRO A 182 -9.46 -35.86 -6.26
C PRO A 182 -9.33 -37.07 -5.35
N HIS A 183 -9.51 -38.26 -5.91
CA HIS A 183 -9.37 -39.53 -5.22
C HIS A 183 -7.92 -39.59 -4.69
N MET A 184 -7.74 -39.11 -3.46
CA MET A 184 -6.45 -39.01 -2.77
C MET A 184 -6.09 -40.42 -2.28
N HIS A 185 -5.77 -41.30 -3.23
CA HIS A 185 -5.66 -42.74 -3.00
C HIS A 185 -4.30 -43.21 -2.47
N ASP A 186 -3.37 -42.29 -2.18
CA ASP A 186 -2.11 -42.66 -1.54
C ASP A 186 -2.15 -42.31 -0.04
N GLU A 187 -2.17 -43.34 0.82
CA GLU A 187 -2.03 -43.20 2.28
C GLU A 187 -0.82 -42.35 2.68
N ARG A 188 0.22 -42.32 1.83
CA ARG A 188 1.44 -41.54 2.06
C ARG A 188 1.17 -40.03 1.99
N SER A 189 0.35 -39.59 1.04
CA SER A 189 -0.07 -38.19 0.92
C SER A 189 -0.96 -37.77 2.10
N ALA A 190 -1.88 -38.64 2.52
CA ALA A 190 -2.72 -38.37 3.69
C ALA A 190 -1.90 -38.20 4.99
N LYS A 191 -0.84 -39.00 5.18
CA LYS A 191 0.08 -38.85 6.32
C LYS A 191 0.84 -37.53 6.25
N PHE A 192 1.36 -37.16 5.08
CA PHE A 192 2.08 -35.89 4.91
C PHE A 192 1.21 -34.69 5.26
N TRP A 193 -0.02 -34.62 4.74
CA TRP A 193 -0.92 -33.50 5.01
C TRP A 193 -1.39 -33.44 6.47
N ARG A 194 -1.58 -34.59 7.13
CA ARG A 194 -1.87 -34.61 8.57
C ARG A 194 -0.70 -34.08 9.40
N THR A 195 0.54 -34.39 9.03
CA THR A 195 1.72 -33.85 9.70
C THR A 195 1.83 -32.34 9.47
N GLN A 196 1.65 -31.88 8.23
CA GLN A 196 1.67 -30.44 7.94
C GLN A 196 0.58 -29.69 8.69
N ALA A 197 -0.64 -30.22 8.75
CA ALA A 197 -1.73 -29.62 9.51
C ALA A 197 -1.43 -29.54 11.02
N LYS A 198 -0.76 -30.55 11.59
CA LYS A 198 -0.33 -30.54 12.99
C LYS A 198 0.75 -29.49 13.25
N ASN A 199 1.75 -29.40 12.39
CA ASN A 199 2.82 -28.40 12.52
C ASN A 199 2.26 -26.97 12.40
N ALA A 200 1.33 -26.76 11.46
CA ALA A 200 0.65 -25.47 11.32
C ALA A 200 -0.17 -25.11 12.57
N LEU A 201 -0.85 -26.09 13.18
CA LEU A 201 -1.60 -25.87 14.42
C LEU A 201 -0.68 -25.53 15.60
N GLU A 202 0.45 -26.22 15.74
CA GLU A 202 1.46 -25.93 16.78
C GLU A 202 2.04 -24.51 16.61
N GLU A 203 2.27 -24.07 15.37
CA GLU A 203 2.75 -22.72 15.09
C GLU A 203 1.72 -21.64 15.43
N VAL A 204 0.43 -21.90 15.17
CA VAL A 204 -0.65 -20.98 15.56
C VAL A 204 -0.75 -20.86 17.09
N GLU A 205 -0.62 -21.96 17.82
CA GLU A 205 -0.64 -21.95 19.29
C GLU A 205 0.55 -21.16 19.86
N ARG A 206 1.75 -21.32 19.29
CA ARG A 206 2.92 -20.49 19.66
C ARG A 206 2.71 -19.01 19.38
N LEU A 207 2.09 -18.66 18.26
CA LEU A 207 1.82 -17.26 17.93
C LEU A 207 0.78 -16.64 18.88
N GLN A 208 -0.22 -17.41 19.33
CA GLN A 208 -1.16 -16.95 20.35
C GLN A 208 -0.47 -16.59 21.67
N GLU A 209 0.47 -17.42 22.15
CA GLU A 209 1.26 -17.11 23.36
C GLU A 209 2.11 -15.83 23.21
N VAL A 210 2.63 -15.56 22.01
CA VAL A 210 3.39 -14.32 21.73
C VAL A 210 2.48 -13.10 21.75
N ILE A 211 1.28 -13.21 21.19
CA ILE A 211 0.29 -12.11 21.19
C ILE A 211 -0.12 -11.76 22.62
N GLU A 212 -0.46 -12.75 23.45
CA GLU A 212 -0.84 -12.51 24.85
C GLU A 212 0.29 -11.83 25.64
N ARG A 213 1.56 -12.22 25.39
CA ARG A 213 2.72 -11.59 26.02
C ARG A 213 2.89 -10.12 25.60
N LEU A 214 2.68 -9.83 24.33
CA LEU A 214 2.75 -8.47 23.80
C LEU A 214 1.61 -7.60 24.34
N GLU A 215 0.41 -8.14 24.50
CA GLU A 215 -0.72 -7.45 25.13
C GLU A 215 -0.43 -7.14 26.60
N GLU A 216 0.14 -8.08 27.35
CA GLU A 216 0.56 -7.84 28.74
C GLU A 216 1.64 -6.76 28.84
N GLU A 217 2.64 -6.78 27.95
CA GLU A 217 3.70 -5.77 27.91
C GLU A 217 3.14 -4.39 27.55
N ASN A 218 2.20 -4.32 26.61
CA ASN A 218 1.52 -3.08 26.24
C ASN A 218 0.70 -2.53 27.43
N GLU A 219 -0.01 -3.38 28.16
CA GLU A 219 -0.75 -2.96 29.36
C GLU A 219 0.18 -2.49 30.49
N ARG A 220 1.36 -3.12 30.64
CA ARG A 220 2.42 -2.64 31.54
C ARG A 220 2.96 -1.27 31.13
N LEU A 221 3.13 -1.01 29.84
CA LEU A 221 3.56 0.31 29.34
C LEU A 221 2.47 1.37 29.55
N ARG A 222 1.20 1.03 29.31
CA ARG A 222 0.05 1.92 29.56
C ARG A 222 -0.09 2.30 31.02
N THR A 223 0.03 1.33 31.92
CA THR A 223 -0.13 1.55 33.38
C THR A 223 1.15 2.09 34.04
N GLY A 224 2.33 1.66 33.58
CA GLY A 224 3.63 2.10 34.07
C GLY A 224 3.98 3.54 33.68
N GLY A 225 3.59 3.98 32.48
CA GLY A 225 3.76 5.36 32.03
C GLY A 225 3.03 6.39 32.91
N ALA A 226 1.91 5.99 33.53
CA ALA A 226 1.15 6.86 34.43
C ALA A 226 1.88 7.13 35.77
N ARG A 227 2.69 6.19 36.26
CA ARG A 227 3.46 6.37 37.51
C ARG A 227 4.75 7.16 37.31
N ALA A 228 5.42 6.99 36.17
CA ALA A 228 6.63 7.77 35.86
C ALA A 228 6.33 9.26 35.60
N ALA A 229 5.13 9.59 35.11
CA ALA A 229 4.72 10.97 34.90
C ALA A 229 4.43 11.72 36.22
N ASP A 230 4.01 11.02 37.28
CA ASP A 230 3.68 11.65 38.56
C ASP A 230 4.94 11.93 39.41
N ASP A 231 5.93 11.02 39.41
CA ASP A 231 7.21 11.25 40.09
C ASP A 231 8.06 12.35 39.43
N SER A 232 7.94 12.57 38.11
CA SER A 232 8.54 13.74 37.46
C SER A 232 7.86 15.06 37.87
N ARG A 233 6.58 15.04 38.23
CA ARG A 233 5.84 16.24 38.64
C ARG A 233 6.13 16.63 40.09
N VAL A 234 6.37 15.65 40.97
CA VAL A 234 6.81 15.91 42.35
C VAL A 234 8.26 16.40 42.41
N GLY A 235 9.14 15.95 41.50
CA GLY A 235 10.51 16.47 41.38
C GLY A 235 10.63 17.89 40.82
N GLN A 236 9.68 18.36 40.00
CA GLN A 236 9.66 19.74 39.50
C GLN A 236 9.04 20.75 40.49
N ALA A 237 8.21 20.30 41.43
CA ALA A 237 7.63 21.18 42.45
C ALA A 237 8.62 21.56 43.58
N GLN A 238 9.72 20.82 43.76
CA GLN A 238 10.73 21.10 44.80
C GLN A 238 11.92 21.95 44.34
N LEU A 239 11.98 22.36 43.06
CA LEU A 239 12.98 23.29 42.54
C LEU A 239 12.42 24.70 42.21
N ALA A 240 11.18 24.98 42.58
CA ALA A 240 10.62 26.35 42.54
C ALA A 240 11.02 27.21 43.76
N GLY A 241 11.90 26.70 44.62
CA GLY A 241 12.43 27.40 45.78
C GLY A 241 13.94 27.59 45.67
N THR A 242 14.34 28.84 45.43
CA THR A 242 15.70 29.40 45.51
C THR A 242 16.56 29.34 44.25
N SER A 243 16.90 30.56 43.82
CA SER A 243 18.11 30.93 43.09
C SER A 243 18.09 30.67 41.58
N ALA A 244 17.72 31.72 40.86
CA ALA A 244 18.13 31.98 39.50
C ALA A 244 19.64 31.77 39.34
N LEU A 245 20.02 30.63 38.75
CA LEU A 245 21.29 30.48 38.05
C LEU A 245 20.95 30.56 36.57
N THR A 246 21.11 31.75 36.01
CA THR A 246 21.24 31.96 34.58
C THR A 246 22.52 31.25 34.14
N GLU A 247 22.41 30.01 33.69
CA GLU A 247 23.48 29.35 32.97
C GLU A 247 23.54 29.99 31.57
N GLU A 248 24.35 31.04 31.44
CA GLU A 248 24.76 31.59 30.15
C GLU A 248 25.59 30.53 29.41
N GLN A 249 24.93 29.64 28.68
CA GLN A 249 25.61 28.82 27.69
C GLN A 249 25.95 29.69 26.49
N ALA A 250 27.12 30.33 26.56
CA ALA A 250 27.67 31.11 25.47
C ALA A 250 28.15 30.18 24.34
N VAL A 251 27.26 29.89 23.40
CA VAL A 251 27.60 29.12 22.19
C VAL A 251 28.29 30.06 21.20
N LYS A 252 29.56 29.78 20.88
CA LYS A 252 30.28 30.49 19.82
C LYS A 252 29.74 30.07 18.46
N CYS A 253 29.34 31.03 17.64
CA CYS A 253 28.95 30.76 16.27
C CYS A 253 30.15 30.22 15.48
N PRO A 254 30.10 28.99 14.91
CA PRO A 254 31.25 28.39 14.23
C PRO A 254 31.64 29.13 12.94
N ALA A 255 30.76 29.98 12.39
CA ALA A 255 31.02 30.73 11.16
C ALA A 255 31.76 32.06 11.37
N CYS A 256 31.59 32.72 12.52
CA CYS A 256 32.14 34.06 12.77
C CYS A 256 32.82 34.25 14.13
N GLY A 257 32.80 33.24 15.02
CA GLY A 257 33.49 33.27 16.31
C GLY A 257 32.84 34.15 17.38
N THR A 258 31.78 34.89 17.04
CA THR A 258 31.04 35.76 17.97
C THR A 258 30.22 34.90 18.95
N GLN A 259 30.24 35.27 20.23
CA GLN A 259 29.35 34.68 21.24
C GLN A 259 27.92 35.12 20.98
N LEU A 260 27.01 34.16 20.84
CA LEU A 260 25.58 34.41 20.81
C LEU A 260 25.02 34.16 22.21
N VAL A 261 24.40 35.18 22.78
CA VAL A 261 23.68 35.08 24.06
C VAL A 261 22.21 34.84 23.72
N PHE A 262 21.71 33.64 24.02
CA PHE A 262 20.29 33.31 23.83
C PHE A 262 19.54 33.56 25.13
N THR A 263 18.70 34.59 25.15
CA THR A 263 17.78 34.82 26.27
C THR A 263 16.49 34.07 26.00
N ILE A 264 16.35 32.88 26.59
CA ILE A 264 15.09 32.12 26.53
C ILE A 264 14.17 32.70 27.61
N ASN A 265 13.26 33.60 27.22
CA ASN A 265 12.17 34.01 28.08
C ASN A 265 11.13 32.90 28.11
N LEU A 266 11.15 32.08 29.16
CA LEU A 266 10.08 31.14 29.46
C LEU A 266 8.87 31.95 29.95
N ILE A 267 7.90 32.16 29.06
CA ILE A 267 6.59 32.73 29.43
C ILE A 267 5.81 31.61 30.12
N PRO A 268 5.38 31.77 31.38
CA PRO A 268 4.55 30.76 32.03
C PRO A 268 3.19 30.67 31.32
N ASP A 269 2.88 29.46 30.85
CA ASP A 269 1.64 29.10 30.16
C ASP A 269 0.42 29.29 31.08
N ALA A 270 -0.22 30.44 30.99
CA ALA A 270 -1.53 30.70 31.57
C ALA A 270 -2.36 31.61 30.66
N ALA A 271 -2.53 31.22 29.40
CA ALA A 271 -3.71 31.51 28.55
C ALA A 271 -3.37 31.30 27.06
N ALA A 272 -3.55 30.09 26.55
CA ALA A 272 -3.55 29.83 25.11
C ALA A 272 -4.93 29.31 24.67
N ALA A 273 -5.85 30.26 24.49
CA ALA A 273 -7.08 30.08 23.72
C ALA A 273 -7.18 31.23 22.71
N SER A 274 -6.54 31.07 21.57
CA SER A 274 -6.90 31.58 20.23
C SER A 274 -5.65 31.60 19.35
N GLY A 275 -5.78 31.02 18.16
CA GLY A 275 -4.65 30.68 17.30
C GLY A 275 -3.97 31.89 16.66
N ALA A 276 -2.64 31.86 16.70
CA ALA A 276 -1.70 32.28 15.65
C ALA A 276 -0.28 32.02 16.18
N ALA A 277 0.28 30.85 15.90
CA ALA A 277 1.65 30.53 16.28
C ALA A 277 2.62 31.30 15.35
N ALA A 278 3.11 32.45 15.80
CA ALA A 278 4.25 33.11 15.19
C ALA A 278 5.53 32.36 15.60
N ALA A 279 6.27 31.83 14.62
CA ALA A 279 7.55 31.19 14.85
C ALA A 279 8.55 32.21 15.47
N PRO A 280 9.35 31.84 16.49
CA PRO A 280 10.37 32.72 17.04
C PRO A 280 11.44 32.99 15.98
N GLY A 281 11.40 34.18 15.38
CA GLY A 281 12.42 34.65 14.44
C GLY A 281 13.67 35.11 15.18
N VAL A 282 14.76 34.37 15.05
CA VAL A 282 16.09 34.80 15.54
C VAL A 282 16.66 35.81 14.54
N VAL A 283 16.65 37.10 14.91
CA VAL A 283 17.25 38.16 14.09
C VAL A 283 18.70 38.35 14.54
N CYS A 284 19.65 38.05 13.65
CA CYS A 284 21.06 38.39 13.87
C CYS A 284 21.27 39.90 13.66
N PRO A 285 21.81 40.66 14.65
CA PRO A 285 21.96 42.11 14.53
C PRO A 285 23.10 42.58 13.60
N ASN A 286 23.79 41.66 12.92
CA ASN A 286 24.96 41.99 12.10
C ASN A 286 24.71 41.67 10.62
N THR A 287 24.69 42.71 9.77
CA THR A 287 24.26 42.71 8.36
C THR A 287 25.17 41.94 7.39
N SER A 288 26.19 41.24 7.89
CA SER A 288 27.15 40.50 7.05
C SER A 288 26.85 39.00 6.87
N CYS A 289 25.87 38.42 7.56
CA CYS A 289 25.51 37.00 7.39
C CYS A 289 24.37 36.82 6.39
N LYS A 290 24.70 36.59 5.12
CA LYS A 290 23.75 36.50 3.98
C LYS A 290 23.17 35.10 3.73
N ARG A 291 23.17 34.18 4.70
CA ARG A 291 22.61 32.83 4.53
C ARG A 291 21.60 32.49 5.63
N PRO A 292 20.40 31.98 5.28
CA PRO A 292 19.46 31.46 6.27
C PRO A 292 20.04 30.19 6.90
N LEU A 293 20.16 30.19 8.23
CA LEU A 293 20.53 29.02 9.03
C LEU A 293 19.26 28.22 9.30
N ASP A 294 19.16 27.05 8.68
CA ASP A 294 18.09 26.07 8.94
C ASP A 294 18.48 25.25 10.19
N LEU A 295 18.10 25.74 11.37
CA LEU A 295 18.32 25.07 12.65
C LEU A 295 17.15 24.11 12.90
N ARG A 296 17.25 22.87 12.41
CA ARG A 296 16.42 21.77 12.92
C ARG A 296 16.91 21.34 14.30
N LEU A 297 16.25 21.82 15.35
CA LEU A 297 16.37 21.22 16.68
C LEU A 297 15.93 19.75 16.59
N LYS A 298 16.86 18.82 16.78
CA LYS A 298 16.51 17.47 17.24
C LYS A 298 16.36 17.54 18.75
N LEU A 299 15.13 17.49 19.25
CA LEU A 299 14.88 17.13 20.63
C LEU A 299 15.19 15.63 20.77
N ALA A 300 16.08 15.30 21.71
CA ALA A 300 16.39 13.94 22.13
C ALA A 300 15.38 13.46 23.17
#